data_AF-A0A8T3NQJ5-F1
#
_entry.id   AF-A0A8T3NQJ5-F1
#
_cell.length_a   1.000
_cell.length_b   1.000
_cell.length_c   1.000
_cell.angle_alpha   90.00
_cell.angle_beta   90.00
_cell.angle_gamma   90.00
#
_symmetry.space_group_name_H-M   'P 1'
#
loop_
_entity.id
_entity.type
_entity.pdbx_description
1 polymer ?
#
loop_
_entity_poly.entity_id
_entity_poly.type
_entity_poly.pdbx_seq_one_letter_code
_entity_poly.pdbx_strand_id
1 'polypeptide(L)'
;MSVFAGSFSLEAAEEVGRAGAATPPSVTDTLIDLVERSFGIREGTSGRARYRLHETMREFALLRLIEADEEAAVRDAHLSFFAGLCQFSELELAGADGTSTLASLEELDLEADNVRAALRYCLALSDGADVGLSMRPALGCTGGHEP
;
A
#
# COMPACT_ATOMS: atom_id res chain seq x y z
N MET A 1 0.77 9.48 1.99
CA MET A 1 0.14 8.50 2.92
C MET A 1 -1.38 8.42 2.78
N SER A 2 -2.08 9.44 2.27
CA SER A 2 -3.53 9.43 2.07
C SER A 2 -4.05 8.38 1.08
N VAL A 3 -3.16 7.89 0.20
CA VAL A 3 -3.48 6.88 -0.83
C VAL A 3 -3.62 5.45 -0.29
N PHE A 4 -3.09 5.17 0.91
CA PHE A 4 -3.23 3.86 1.55
C PHE A 4 -4.66 3.70 2.11
N ALA A 5 -5.32 2.61 1.74
CA ALA A 5 -6.67 2.29 2.19
C ALA A 5 -6.67 1.45 3.49
N GLY A 6 -5.58 0.71 3.75
CA GLY A 6 -5.40 -0.12 4.94
C GLY A 6 -4.21 0.32 5.79
N SER A 7 -3.71 -0.60 6.62
CA SER A 7 -2.39 -0.43 7.22
C SER A 7 -1.30 -0.61 6.14
N PHE A 8 -0.11 -0.05 6.37
CA PHE A 8 1.00 -0.11 5.42
C PHE A 8 2.34 -0.26 6.16
N SER A 9 3.33 -0.86 5.51
CA SER A 9 4.68 -1.00 6.04
C SER A 9 5.46 0.33 5.94
N LEU A 10 6.55 0.45 6.70
CA LEU A 10 7.46 1.58 6.56
C LEU A 10 8.05 1.67 5.14
N GLU A 11 8.41 0.52 4.55
CA GLU A 11 8.93 0.44 3.18
C GLU A 11 7.93 1.01 2.16
N ALA A 12 6.66 0.59 2.24
CA ALA A 12 5.61 1.13 1.37
C ALA A 12 5.46 2.65 1.56
N ALA A 13 5.51 3.13 2.80
CA ALA A 13 5.44 4.55 3.09
C ALA A 13 6.63 5.32 2.48
N GLU A 14 7.84 4.76 2.55
CA GLU A 14 9.04 5.39 2.01
C GLU A 14 9.00 5.46 0.48
N GLU A 15 8.64 4.38 -0.18
CA GLU A 15 8.61 4.33 -1.64
C GLU A 15 7.54 5.26 -2.21
N VAL A 16 6.33 5.21 -1.65
CA VAL A 16 5.20 6.07 -2.08
C VAL A 16 5.42 7.53 -1.65
N GLY A 17 6.03 7.75 -0.49
CA GLY A 17 6.28 9.09 0.06
C GLY A 17 7.29 9.90 -0.74
N ARG A 18 8.26 9.25 -1.40
CA ARG A 18 9.25 9.92 -2.26
C ARG A 18 8.63 10.57 -3.51
N ALA A 19 7.45 10.13 -3.94
CA ALA A 19 6.81 10.67 -5.15
C ALA A 19 6.06 12.00 -4.92
N GLY A 20 5.77 12.35 -3.67
CA GLY A 20 4.93 13.51 -3.31
C GLY A 20 5.65 14.66 -2.62
N ALA A 21 6.97 14.83 -2.83
CA ALA A 21 7.68 16.03 -2.37
C ALA A 21 9.02 16.18 -3.11
N ALA A 22 9.37 17.43 -3.47
CA ALA A 22 10.69 17.75 -4.02
C ALA A 22 11.85 17.58 -3.01
N THR A 23 11.54 17.71 -1.70
CA THR A 23 12.44 17.43 -0.58
C THR A 23 11.61 16.96 0.63
N PRO A 24 11.27 15.67 0.72
CA PRO A 24 10.45 15.21 1.84
C PRO A 24 11.25 15.31 3.16
N PRO A 25 10.63 15.74 4.28
CA PRO A 25 11.12 15.33 5.60
C PRO A 25 11.19 13.80 5.64
N SER A 26 12.08 13.23 6.47
CA SER A 26 12.18 11.78 6.63
C SER A 26 10.78 11.19 6.82
N VAL A 27 10.42 10.21 5.97
CA VAL A 27 9.11 9.53 6.06
C VAL A 27 8.94 8.91 7.44
N THR A 28 10.04 8.43 8.02
CA THR A 28 10.09 7.94 9.40
C THR A 28 9.70 9.03 10.40
N ASP A 29 10.26 10.23 10.29
CA ASP A 29 9.94 11.36 11.19
C ASP A 29 8.47 11.78 11.04
N THR A 30 7.96 11.79 9.81
CA THR A 30 6.56 12.08 9.53
C THR A 30 5.61 11.05 10.18
N LEU A 31 5.97 9.77 10.14
CA LEU A 31 5.20 8.71 10.78
C LEU A 31 5.26 8.78 12.31
N ILE A 32 6.42 9.15 12.87
CA ILE A 32 6.57 9.40 14.32
C ILE A 32 5.64 10.55 14.73
N ASP A 33 5.70 11.69 14.04
CA ASP A 33 4.84 12.85 14.32
C ASP A 33 3.35 12.50 14.25
N LEU A 34 2.95 11.69 13.26
CA LEU A 34 1.56 11.26 13.13
C LEU A 34 1.11 10.37 14.29
N VAL A 35 1.97 9.44 14.74
CA VAL A 35 1.68 8.58 15.90
C VAL A 35 1.64 9.39 17.19
N GLU A 36 2.60 10.30 17.40
CA GLU A 36 2.65 11.17 18.58
C GLU A 36 1.43 12.08 18.69
N ARG A 37 0.92 12.57 17.55
CA ARG A 37 -0.27 13.42 17.49
C ARG A 37 -1.59 12.64 17.44
N SER A 38 -1.55 11.32 17.70
CA SER A 38 -2.72 10.41 17.67
C SER A 38 -3.45 10.38 16.32
N PHE A 39 -2.76 10.73 15.24
CA PHE A 39 -3.27 10.73 13.87
C PHE A 39 -2.97 9.44 13.12
N GLY A 40 -2.03 8.64 13.63
CA GLY A 40 -1.72 7.30 13.14
C GLY A 40 -1.68 6.27 14.26
N ILE A 41 -1.95 5.02 13.90
CA ILE A 41 -1.86 3.84 14.77
C ILE A 41 -0.69 3.01 14.29
N ARG A 42 0.26 2.73 15.18
CA ARG A 42 1.34 1.78 14.93
C ARG A 42 0.93 0.40 15.47
N GLU A 43 0.87 -0.58 14.59
CA GLU A 43 0.53 -1.97 14.86
C GLU A 43 1.81 -2.83 14.80
N GLY A 44 1.98 -3.78 15.73
CA GLY A 44 3.10 -4.74 15.72
C GLY A 44 4.38 -4.32 16.47
N THR A 45 5.34 -5.24 16.53
CA THR A 45 6.64 -5.08 17.21
C THR A 45 7.73 -4.63 16.24
N SER A 46 8.86 -4.14 16.78
CA SER A 46 10.02 -3.66 16.02
C SER A 46 10.47 -4.69 14.98
N GLY A 47 10.45 -4.31 13.70
CA GLY A 47 10.79 -5.18 12.55
C GLY A 47 9.60 -5.59 11.66
N ARG A 48 8.37 -5.55 12.17
CA ARG A 48 7.12 -5.75 11.41
C ARG A 48 6.08 -4.68 11.75
N ALA A 49 6.55 -3.45 11.94
CA ALA A 49 5.69 -2.34 12.28
C ALA A 49 4.82 -1.97 11.08
N ARG A 50 3.51 -1.95 11.29
CA ARG A 50 2.54 -1.43 10.33
C ARG A 50 1.96 -0.14 10.85
N TYR A 51 1.63 0.76 9.95
CA TYR A 51 1.09 2.06 10.26
C TYR A 51 -0.28 2.18 9.61
N ARG A 52 -1.24 2.79 10.31
CA ARG A 52 -2.56 3.07 9.77
C ARG A 52 -2.94 4.50 10.11
N LEU A 53 -3.44 5.24 9.13
CA LEU A 53 -3.96 6.59 9.33
C LEU A 53 -5.42 6.55 9.75
N HIS A 54 -5.81 7.46 10.64
CA HIS A 54 -7.22 7.73 10.87
C HIS A 54 -7.87 8.31 9.62
N GLU A 55 -9.14 7.94 9.39
CA GLU A 55 -9.92 8.35 8.23
C GLU A 55 -9.91 9.87 8.00
N THR A 56 -10.18 10.65 9.04
CA THR A 56 -10.17 12.12 8.96
C THR A 56 -8.82 12.69 8.51
N MET A 57 -7.71 12.07 8.94
CA MET A 57 -6.36 12.52 8.54
C MET A 57 -6.01 12.08 7.13
N ARG A 58 -6.52 10.94 6.68
CA ARG A 58 -6.40 10.48 5.30
C ARG A 58 -7.09 11.46 4.35
N GLU A 59 -8.30 11.91 4.68
CA GLU A 59 -9.04 12.91 3.92
C GLU A 59 -8.31 14.26 3.89
N PHE A 60 -7.84 14.74 5.04
CA PHE A 60 -7.06 15.97 5.11
C PHE A 60 -5.78 15.91 4.27
N ALA A 61 -5.02 14.81 4.37
CA ALA A 61 -3.80 14.62 3.59
C ALA A 61 -4.09 14.48 2.08
N LEU A 62 -5.24 13.92 1.69
CA LEU A 62 -5.66 13.88 0.29
C LEU A 62 -5.94 15.29 -0.25
N LEU A 63 -6.66 16.12 0.52
CA LEU A 63 -6.90 17.52 0.15
C LEU A 63 -5.58 18.29 -0.04
N ARG A 64 -4.58 18.05 0.83
CA ARG A 64 -3.25 18.65 0.68
C ARG A 64 -2.55 18.23 -0.62
N LEU A 65 -2.61 16.96 -1.00
CA LEU A 65 -2.02 16.49 -2.26
C LEU A 65 -2.70 17.09 -3.50
N ILE A 66 -4.03 17.21 -3.46
CA ILE A 66 -4.80 17.85 -4.54
C ILE A 66 -4.38 19.31 -4.69
N GLU A 67 -4.28 20.06 -3.58
CA GLU A 67 -3.85 21.45 -3.60
C GLU A 67 -2.40 21.63 -4.08
N ALA A 68 -1.55 20.62 -3.89
CA ALA A 68 -0.17 20.60 -4.35
C ALA A 68 0.00 20.08 -5.78
N ASP A 69 -1.07 19.61 -6.45
CA ASP A 69 -1.04 18.93 -7.75
C ASP A 69 -0.17 17.64 -7.75
N GLU A 70 0.00 17.02 -6.58
CA GLU A 70 0.86 15.83 -6.37
C GLU A 70 0.05 14.53 -6.31
N GLU A 71 -1.28 14.61 -6.32
CA GLU A 71 -2.16 13.43 -6.15
C GLU A 71 -1.84 12.33 -7.18
N ALA A 72 -1.73 12.69 -8.47
CA ALA A 72 -1.47 11.73 -9.53
C ALA A 72 -0.12 11.02 -9.34
N ALA A 73 0.96 11.77 -9.08
CA ALA A 73 2.29 11.22 -8.86
C ALA A 73 2.33 10.24 -7.68
N VAL A 74 1.67 10.59 -6.58
CA VAL A 74 1.61 9.72 -5.39
C VAL A 74 0.76 8.48 -5.64
N ARG A 75 -0.34 8.60 -6.39
CA ARG A 75 -1.18 7.44 -6.76
C ARG A 75 -0.49 6.52 -7.76
N ASP A 76 0.28 7.05 -8.69
CA ASP A 76 1.09 6.28 -9.65
C ASP A 76 2.21 5.51 -8.93
N ALA A 77 2.87 6.14 -7.96
CA ALA A 77 3.86 5.47 -7.12
C ALA A 77 3.24 4.35 -6.26
N HIS A 78 2.06 4.62 -5.67
CA HIS A 78 1.30 3.61 -4.94
C HIS A 78 0.91 2.43 -5.84
N LEU A 79 0.39 2.70 -7.05
CA LEU A 79 0.09 1.68 -8.03
C LEU A 79 1.32 0.84 -8.38
N SER A 80 2.44 1.50 -8.69
CA SER A 80 3.69 0.85 -9.09
C SER A 80 4.25 -0.05 -7.97
N PHE A 81 4.22 0.43 -6.73
CA PHE A 81 4.68 -0.33 -5.56
C PHE A 81 3.86 -1.62 -5.37
N PHE A 82 2.53 -1.50 -5.32
CA PHE A 82 1.68 -2.67 -5.10
C PHE A 82 1.64 -3.61 -6.30
N ALA A 83 1.80 -3.11 -7.53
CA ALA A 83 1.97 -3.96 -8.71
C ALA A 83 3.26 -4.79 -8.62
N GLY A 84 4.37 -4.17 -8.22
CA GLY A 84 5.64 -4.86 -7.99
C GLY A 84 5.54 -5.90 -6.87
N LEU A 85 4.85 -5.57 -5.77
CA LEU A 85 4.62 -6.51 -4.67
C LEU A 85 3.85 -7.76 -5.14
N CYS A 86 2.75 -7.59 -5.89
CA CYS A 86 1.98 -8.71 -6.42
C CYS A 86 2.85 -9.62 -7.32
N GLN A 87 3.64 -9.03 -8.22
CA GLN A 87 4.54 -9.78 -9.11
C GLN A 87 5.63 -10.54 -8.34
N PHE A 88 6.21 -9.90 -7.32
CA PHE A 88 7.20 -10.54 -6.46
C PHE A 88 6.62 -11.73 -5.71
N SER A 89 5.43 -11.55 -5.09
CA SER A 89 4.75 -12.63 -4.38
C SER A 89 4.38 -13.79 -5.31
N GLU A 90 3.96 -13.53 -6.54
CA GLU A 90 3.68 -14.59 -7.53
C GLU A 90 4.91 -15.45 -7.84
N LEU A 91 6.08 -14.83 -8.00
CA LEU A 91 7.34 -15.53 -8.26
C LEU A 91 7.77 -16.37 -7.04
N GLU A 92 7.67 -15.82 -5.84
CA GLU A 92 7.95 -16.54 -4.60
C GLU A 92 7.01 -17.75 -4.44
N LEU A 93 5.71 -17.56 -4.63
CA LEU A 93 4.70 -18.61 -4.56
C LEU A 93 4.96 -19.75 -5.57
N ALA A 94 5.47 -19.43 -6.76
CA ALA A 94 5.79 -20.43 -7.78
C ALA A 94 7.00 -21.32 -7.42
N GLY A 95 7.93 -20.83 -6.58
CA GLY A 95 9.14 -21.53 -6.16
C GLY A 95 9.14 -22.02 -4.71
N ALA A 96 8.14 -21.63 -3.92
CA ALA A 96 8.08 -21.85 -2.48
C ALA A 96 7.67 -23.27 -2.08
N ASP A 97 8.14 -23.68 -0.89
CA ASP A 97 7.52 -24.77 -0.15
C ASP A 97 6.20 -24.30 0.51
N GLY A 98 5.42 -25.24 1.05
CA GLY A 98 4.11 -24.92 1.65
C GLY A 98 4.16 -23.94 2.82
N THR A 99 5.29 -23.80 3.52
CA THR A 99 5.43 -22.84 4.63
C THR A 99 5.71 -21.44 4.12
N SER A 100 6.63 -21.30 3.16
CA SER A 100 6.89 -20.03 2.49
C SER A 100 5.66 -19.53 1.72
N THR A 101 4.90 -20.43 1.10
CA THR A 101 3.62 -20.08 0.45
C THR A 101 2.63 -19.43 1.43
N LEU A 102 2.44 -20.03 2.59
CA LEU A 102 1.51 -19.50 3.60
C LEU A 102 1.94 -18.11 4.09
N ALA A 103 3.23 -17.90 4.35
CA ALA A 103 3.74 -16.61 4.78
C ALA A 103 3.52 -15.51 3.72
N SER A 104 3.77 -15.81 2.43
CA SER A 104 3.52 -14.87 1.34
C SER A 104 2.02 -14.55 1.17
N LEU A 105 1.14 -15.53 1.40
CA LEU A 105 -0.31 -15.30 1.34
C LEU A 105 -0.80 -14.43 2.52
N GLU A 106 -0.28 -14.66 3.73
CA GLU A 106 -0.59 -13.81 4.89
C GLU A 106 -0.15 -12.35 4.67
N GLU A 107 1.02 -12.15 4.06
CA GLU A 107 1.51 -10.82 3.72
C GLU A 107 0.62 -10.13 2.67
N LEU A 108 0.21 -10.85 1.63
CA LEU A 108 -0.74 -10.32 0.63
C LEU A 108 -2.10 -9.97 1.23
N ASP A 109 -2.60 -10.74 2.20
CA ASP A 109 -3.88 -10.45 2.86
C ASP A 109 -3.82 -9.14 3.66
N LEU A 110 -2.69 -8.86 4.31
CA LEU A 110 -2.44 -7.58 4.99
C LEU A 110 -2.43 -6.38 4.04
N GLU A 111 -2.07 -6.59 2.77
CA GLU A 111 -2.00 -5.55 1.75
C GLU A 111 -3.24 -5.49 0.85
N ALA A 112 -4.23 -6.37 1.05
CA ALA A 112 -5.37 -6.54 0.16
C ALA A 112 -6.16 -5.23 -0.07
N ASP A 113 -6.35 -4.41 0.97
CA ASP A 113 -7.03 -3.12 0.84
C ASP A 113 -6.24 -2.11 0.00
N ASN A 114 -4.91 -2.09 0.14
CA ASN A 114 -4.05 -1.22 -0.64
C ASN A 114 -3.97 -1.69 -2.11
N VAL A 115 -3.87 -3.00 -2.34
CA VAL A 115 -3.93 -3.59 -3.68
C VAL A 115 -5.27 -3.25 -4.37
N ARG A 116 -6.40 -3.40 -3.67
CA ARG A 116 -7.72 -3.00 -4.22
C ARG A 116 -7.78 -1.51 -4.53
N ALA A 117 -7.21 -0.65 -3.68
CA ALA A 117 -7.16 0.79 -3.93
C ALA A 117 -6.31 1.13 -5.16
N ALA A 118 -5.15 0.48 -5.33
CA ALA A 118 -4.31 0.59 -6.52
C ALA A 118 -5.06 0.14 -7.78
N LEU A 119 -5.73 -1.01 -7.77
CA LEU A 119 -6.54 -1.47 -8.91
C LEU A 119 -7.66 -0.50 -9.26
N ARG A 120 -8.40 0.02 -8.27
CA ARG A 120 -9.48 1.00 -8.53
C ARG A 120 -8.94 2.24 -9.23
N TYR A 121 -7.78 2.73 -8.80
CA TYR A 121 -7.12 3.85 -9.44
C TYR A 121 -6.69 3.50 -10.88
N CYS A 122 -6.06 2.33 -11.05
CA CYS A 122 -5.63 1.82 -12.34
C CYS A 122 -6.79 1.72 -13.35
N LEU A 123 -7.93 1.17 -12.94
CA LEU A 123 -9.14 1.05 -13.76
C LEU A 123 -9.78 2.41 -14.12
N ALA A 124 -9.49 3.46 -13.35
CA ALA A 124 -9.94 4.82 -13.66
C ALA A 124 -9.04 5.51 -14.70
N LEU A 125 -7.83 5.01 -14.93
CA LEU A 125 -6.93 5.51 -15.97
C LEU A 125 -7.34 4.98 -17.35
N SER A 126 -7.29 5.83 -18.37
CA SER A 126 -7.68 5.47 -19.74
C SER A 126 -6.79 4.38 -20.37
N ASP A 127 -5.59 4.15 -19.83
CA ASP A 127 -4.60 3.16 -20.31
C ASP A 127 -4.22 2.12 -19.23
N GLY A 128 -4.97 2.03 -18.13
CA GLY A 128 -4.61 1.19 -16.97
C GLY A 128 -4.93 -0.31 -17.12
N ALA A 129 -5.49 -0.74 -18.26
CA ALA A 129 -5.94 -2.11 -18.44
C ALA A 129 -4.80 -3.15 -18.31
N ASP A 130 -3.62 -2.86 -18.83
CA ASP A 130 -2.48 -3.78 -18.83
C ASP A 130 -1.85 -3.93 -17.44
N VAL A 131 -1.72 -2.83 -16.69
CA VAL A 131 -1.20 -2.85 -15.31
C VAL A 131 -2.18 -3.58 -14.39
N GLY A 132 -3.48 -3.31 -14.51
CA GLY A 132 -4.52 -4.00 -13.74
C GLY A 132 -4.55 -5.52 -13.95
N LEU A 133 -4.17 -5.99 -15.14
CA LEU A 133 -4.13 -7.43 -15.45
C LEU A 133 -3.00 -8.15 -14.71
N SER A 134 -1.85 -7.50 -14.51
CA SER A 134 -0.70 -8.07 -13.77
C SER A 134 -0.94 -8.19 -12.26
N MET A 135 -1.93 -7.50 -11.70
CA MET A 135 -2.23 -7.52 -10.26
C MET A 135 -3.33 -8.53 -9.87
N ARG A 136 -3.94 -9.22 -10.85
CA ARG A 136 -5.05 -10.15 -10.63
C ARG A 136 -4.74 -11.34 -9.71
N PRO A 137 -3.55 -11.98 -9.75
CA PRO A 137 -3.32 -13.21 -8.98
C PRO A 137 -3.33 -13.01 -7.47
N ALA A 138 -2.97 -11.83 -6.97
CA ALA A 138 -2.99 -11.50 -5.54
C ALA A 138 -4.39 -11.51 -4.91
N LEU A 139 -5.46 -11.37 -5.71
CA LEU A 139 -6.85 -11.35 -5.22
C LEU A 139 -7.56 -12.71 -5.33
N GLY A 140 -6.91 -13.71 -5.92
CA GLY A 140 -7.51 -15.02 -6.22
C GLY A 140 -7.69 -15.96 -5.02
N CYS A 141 -7.21 -15.60 -3.83
CA CYS A 141 -7.16 -16.51 -2.68
C CYS A 141 -8.23 -16.24 -1.59
N THR A 142 -9.00 -15.16 -1.65
CA THR A 142 -10.13 -14.95 -0.71
C THR A 142 -11.39 -15.64 -1.23
N GLY A 143 -11.38 -16.97 -1.23
CA GLY A 143 -12.52 -17.77 -1.67
C GLY A 143 -12.47 -19.19 -1.14
N GLY A 144 -12.95 -19.39 0.09
CA GLY A 144 -13.34 -20.72 0.58
C GLY A 144 -12.77 -21.14 1.93
N HIS A 145 -13.05 -20.40 3.00
CA HIS A 145 -13.10 -21.02 4.32
C HIS A 145 -14.23 -20.39 5.16
N GLU A 146 -15.44 -20.92 4.97
CA GLU A 146 -16.50 -20.84 5.99
C GLU A 146 -16.70 -22.28 6.53
N PRO A 147 -16.77 -22.47 7.86
CA PRO A 147 -16.96 -23.78 8.49
C PRO A 147 -18.40 -24.31 8.41
#